data_AF-A0A849Z1P8-F1
#
_entry.id   AF-A0A849Z1P8-F1
#
_cell.length_a   1.000
_cell.length_b   1.000
_cell.length_c   1.000
_cell.angle_alpha   90.00
_cell.angle_beta   90.00
_cell.angle_gamma   90.00
#
_symmetry.space_group_name_H-M   'P 1'
#
loop_
_entity.id
_entity.type
_entity.pdbx_description
1 polymer ?
#
loop_
_entity_poly.entity_id
_entity_poly.type
_entity_poly.pdbx_seq_one_letter_code
_entity_poly.pdbx_strand_id
1 'polypeptide(L)'
;MSTLVFALGIAFSAACIYNVVGDNTAVVADAKKVACGDLGADCNAKMTYMSRTPLGQTFHLTTPKRSVVVSCRRGAILVGGWSCAL
;
A
#
# COMPACT_ATOMS: atom_id res chain seq x y z
N MET A 1 14.04 6.23 34.10
CA MET A 1 13.31 6.07 32.82
C MET A 1 11.86 5.78 33.17
N SER A 2 10.90 6.62 32.78
CA SER A 2 9.48 6.37 33.06
C SER A 2 9.02 5.13 32.27
N THR A 3 8.36 4.18 32.92
CA THR A 3 7.82 2.96 32.29
C THR A 3 6.88 3.28 31.13
N LEU A 4 6.16 4.40 31.21
CA LEU A 4 5.28 4.91 30.17
C LEU A 4 6.06 5.33 28.90
N VAL A 5 7.20 6.00 29.06
CA VAL A 5 8.06 6.40 27.94
C VAL A 5 8.66 5.17 27.26
N PHE A 6 9.07 4.17 28.04
CA PHE A 6 9.59 2.92 27.50
C PHE A 6 8.52 2.16 26.69
N ALA A 7 7.30 2.05 27.21
CA ALA A 7 6.19 1.40 26.51
C ALA A 7 5.84 2.11 25.19
N LEU A 8 5.80 3.45 25.18
CA LEU A 8 5.56 4.22 23.96
C LEU A 8 6.66 4.03 22.92
N GLY A 9 7.93 3.96 23.34
CA GLY A 9 9.05 3.70 22.45
C GLY A 9 8.98 2.34 21.76
N ILE A 10 8.58 1.30 22.49
CA ILE A 10 8.34 -0.03 21.91
C ILE A 10 7.19 0.00 20.91
N ALA A 11 6.05 0.60 21.28
CA ALA A 11 4.89 0.70 20.41
C ALA A 11 5.20 1.45 19.10
N PHE A 12 5.95 2.56 19.18
CA PHE A 12 6.39 3.32 18.01
C PHE A 12 7.34 2.51 17.12
N SER A 13 8.31 1.82 17.73
CA SER A 13 9.26 0.97 16.99
C SER A 13 8.55 -0.17 16.25
N ALA A 14 7.57 -0.81 16.91
CA ALA A 14 6.74 -1.84 16.29
C ALA A 14 5.91 -1.29 15.12
N ALA A 15 5.34 -0.09 15.25
CA ALA A 15 4.60 0.57 14.17
C ALA A 15 5.48 0.89 12.95
N CYS A 16 6.74 1.32 13.18
CA CYS A 16 7.72 1.52 12.12
C CYS A 16 8.07 0.22 11.41
N ILE A 17 8.31 -0.86 12.14
CA ILE A 17 8.60 -2.18 11.55
C ILE A 17 7.40 -2.67 10.73
N TYR A 18 6.18 -2.53 11.25
CA TYR A 18 4.96 -2.87 10.53
C TYR A 18 4.80 -2.07 9.24
N ASN A 19 5.06 -0.76 9.29
CA ASN A 19 5.04 0.10 8.10
C ASN A 19 6.02 -0.37 7.03
N VAL A 20 7.23 -0.77 7.40
CA VAL A 20 8.26 -1.18 6.43
C VAL A 20 7.99 -2.58 5.88
N VAL A 21 7.69 -3.54 6.75
CA VAL A 21 7.70 -4.98 6.42
C VAL A 21 6.32 -5.54 6.05
N GLY A 22 5.23 -5.05 6.67
CA GLY A 22 3.96 -5.79 6.71
C GLY A 22 3.04 -5.65 5.49
N ASP A 23 2.86 -4.43 4.97
CA ASP A 23 1.65 -4.14 4.17
C ASP A 23 1.78 -4.29 2.65
N ASN A 24 2.97 -4.57 2.12
CA ASN A 24 3.20 -4.40 0.68
C ASN A 24 2.31 -5.34 -0.18
N THR A 25 2.05 -6.56 0.29
CA THR A 25 1.23 -7.54 -0.44
C THR A 25 -0.25 -7.15 -0.50
N ALA A 26 -0.80 -6.64 0.60
CA ALA A 26 -2.19 -6.19 0.67
C ALA A 26 -2.44 -4.99 -0.25
N VAL A 27 -1.54 -4.01 -0.24
CA VAL A 27 -1.63 -2.81 -1.09
C VAL A 27 -1.53 -3.16 -2.57
N VAL A 28 -0.64 -4.08 -2.94
CA VAL A 28 -0.54 -4.57 -4.32
C VAL A 28 -1.84 -5.25 -4.77
N ALA A 29 -2.47 -6.04 -3.90
CA ALA A 29 -3.74 -6.69 -4.21
C ALA A 29 -4.85 -5.65 -4.45
N ASP A 30 -4.94 -4.63 -3.60
CA ASP A 30 -5.93 -3.57 -3.76
C ASP A 30 -5.65 -2.68 -4.98
N ALA A 31 -4.39 -2.38 -5.26
CA ALA A 31 -4.00 -1.65 -6.47
C ALA A 31 -4.39 -2.41 -7.74
N LYS A 32 -4.22 -3.74 -7.75
CA LYS A 32 -4.66 -4.60 -8.86
C LYS A 32 -6.18 -4.60 -9.01
N LYS A 33 -6.95 -4.68 -7.91
CA LYS A 33 -8.42 -4.58 -7.96
C LYS A 33 -8.86 -3.26 -8.60
N VAL A 34 -8.27 -2.14 -8.19
CA VAL A 34 -8.56 -0.80 -8.75
C VAL A 34 -8.17 -0.71 -10.23
N ALA A 35 -7.01 -1.25 -10.61
CA ALA A 35 -6.58 -1.27 -12.01
C ALA A 35 -7.50 -2.10 -12.90
N CYS A 36 -8.02 -3.21 -12.37
CA CYS A 36 -8.90 -4.12 -13.09
C CYS A 36 -10.31 -3.56 -13.28
N GLY A 37 -10.87 -2.86 -12.29
CA GLY A 37 -12.20 -2.26 -12.39
C GLY A 37 -13.23 -3.24 -12.97
N ASP A 38 -13.82 -2.85 -14.10
CA ASP A 38 -14.89 -3.61 -14.80
C ASP A 38 -14.42 -4.90 -15.49
N LEU A 39 -13.10 -5.14 -15.64
CA LEU A 39 -12.59 -6.38 -16.25
C LEU A 39 -12.83 -7.61 -15.37
N GLY A 40 -13.21 -7.43 -14.10
CA GLY A 40 -13.61 -8.50 -13.21
C GLY A 40 -12.52 -9.55 -12.96
N ALA A 41 -12.92 -10.80 -12.73
CA ALA A 41 -12.04 -11.90 -12.34
C ALA A 41 -11.03 -12.31 -13.43
N ASP A 42 -11.27 -11.96 -14.69
CA ASP A 42 -10.39 -12.29 -15.83
C ASP A 42 -9.23 -11.30 -16.00
N CYS A 43 -9.17 -10.26 -15.17
CA CYS A 43 -8.15 -9.25 -15.26
C CYS A 43 -6.80 -9.75 -14.69
N ASN A 44 -5.83 -9.90 -15.58
CA ASN A 44 -4.43 -10.14 -15.19
C ASN A 44 -3.61 -8.83 -15.30
N ALA A 45 -3.75 -7.95 -14.30
CA ALA A 45 -2.97 -6.73 -14.22
C ALA A 45 -1.50 -7.03 -13.90
N LYS A 46 -0.61 -6.77 -14.87
CA LYS A 46 0.84 -6.92 -14.72
C LYS A 46 1.45 -5.63 -14.20
N MET A 47 2.20 -5.72 -13.12
CA MET A 47 2.92 -4.58 -12.56
C MET A 47 4.21 -4.35 -13.35
N THR A 48 4.38 -3.14 -13.86
CA THR A 48 5.56 -2.74 -14.65
C THR A 48 6.49 -1.83 -13.85
N TYR A 49 5.94 -1.02 -12.93
CA TYR A 49 6.71 -0.18 -12.03
C TYR A 49 6.00 -0.01 -10.70
N MET A 50 6.79 0.14 -9.63
CA MET A 50 6.32 0.38 -8.28
C MET A 50 7.24 1.38 -7.59
N SER A 51 6.68 2.48 -7.11
CA SER A 51 7.37 3.43 -6.25
C SER A 51 6.68 3.46 -4.89
N ARG A 52 7.47 3.36 -3.81
CA ARG A 52 6.96 3.33 -2.45
C ARG A 52 7.61 4.43 -1.63
N THR A 53 6.78 5.19 -0.93
CA THR A 53 7.17 6.21 0.03
C THR A 53 6.48 5.94 1.37
N PRO A 54 6.93 6.56 2.48
CA PRO A 54 6.24 6.42 3.76
C PRO A 54 4.79 6.91 3.76
N LEU A 55 4.43 7.80 2.82
CA LEU A 55 3.11 8.44 2.72
C LEU A 55 2.17 7.75 1.72
N GLY A 56 2.72 6.96 0.80
CA GLY A 56 1.95 6.37 -0.27
C GLY A 56 2.79 5.53 -1.22
N GLN A 57 2.09 4.80 -2.09
CA GLN A 57 2.68 3.88 -3.04
C GLN A 57 2.00 4.05 -4.40
N THR A 58 2.80 4.19 -5.44
CA THR A 58 2.32 4.35 -6.82
C THR A 58 2.69 3.11 -7.61
N PHE A 59 1.72 2.58 -8.35
CA PHE A 59 1.84 1.39 -9.16
C PHE A 59 1.54 1.71 -10.61
N HIS A 60 2.40 1.28 -11.52
CA HIS A 60 2.10 1.27 -12.94
C HIS A 60 1.73 -0.16 -13.30
N LEU A 61 0.50 -0.32 -13.79
CA LEU A 61 -0.13 -1.61 -14.05
C LEU A 61 -0.58 -1.64 -15.49
N THR A 62 -0.25 -2.70 -16.21
CA THR A 62 -0.74 -2.97 -17.55
C THR A 62 -1.81 -4.06 -17.46
N THR A 63 -3.02 -3.69 -17.87
CA THR A 63 -4.16 -4.62 -18.05
C THR A 63 -4.28 -4.97 -19.53
N PRO A 64 -5.07 -6.00 -19.91
CA PRO A 64 -5.32 -6.33 -21.32
C PRO A 64 -5.90 -5.16 -22.15
N LYS A 65 -6.60 -4.22 -21.51
CA LYS A 65 -7.27 -3.10 -22.18
C LYS A 65 -6.42 -1.82 -22.22
N ARG A 66 -5.62 -1.56 -21.18
CA ARG A 66 -4.86 -0.31 -21.01
C ARG A 66 -3.77 -0.40 -19.95
N SER A 67 -2.80 0.49 -20.04
CA SER A 67 -1.89 0.81 -18.93
C SER A 67 -2.50 1.89 -18.05
N VAL A 68 -2.47 1.67 -16.73
CA VAL A 68 -2.98 2.58 -15.71
C VAL A 68 -1.93 2.83 -14.64
N VAL A 69 -2.01 4.00 -14.04
CA VAL A 69 -1.28 4.32 -12.82
C VAL A 69 -2.28 4.25 -11.68
N VAL A 70 -1.93 3.60 -10.58
CA VAL A 70 -2.75 3.50 -9.38
C VAL A 70 -1.96 4.08 -8.22
N SER A 71 -2.52 5.09 -7.56
CA SER A 71 -1.94 5.73 -6.39
C SER A 71 -2.66 5.27 -5.14
N CYS A 72 -1.93 4.62 -4.24
CA CYS A 72 -2.41 4.20 -2.93
C CYS A 72 -1.84 5.12 -1.85
N ARG A 73 -2.71 5.72 -1.05
CA ARG A 73 -2.32 6.58 0.08
C ARG A 73 -2.70 5.95 1.40
N ARG A 74 -1.94 6.26 2.43
CA ARG A 74 -2.16 5.77 3.79
C ARG A 74 -2.92 6.81 4.61
N GLY A 75 -3.94 6.39 5.34
CA GLY A 75 -4.77 7.30 6.15
C GLY A 75 -4.07 7.86 7.39
N ALA A 76 -3.05 7.17 7.90
CA ALA A 76 -2.20 7.61 9.01
C ALA A 76 -0.79 7.08 8.79
N ILE A 77 0.20 7.94 9.07
CA ILE A 77 1.61 7.60 8.98
C ILE A 77 1.84 6.45 9.99
N LEU A 78 2.41 5.33 9.53
CA LEU A 78 2.69 4.08 10.27
C LEU A 78 1.55 3.07 10.48
N VAL A 79 0.29 3.45 10.68
CA VAL A 79 -0.79 2.49 11.03
C VAL A 79 -2.15 2.69 10.35
N GLY A 80 -2.26 3.59 9.37
CA GLY A 80 -3.53 3.81 8.68
C GLY A 80 -3.84 2.79 7.59
N GLY A 81 -5.14 2.58 7.34
CA GLY A 81 -5.62 1.83 6.17
C GLY A 81 -5.19 2.47 4.85
N TRP A 82 -5.21 1.66 3.78
CA TRP A 82 -4.85 2.10 2.44
C TRP A 82 -6.08 2.46 1.62
N SER A 83 -5.97 3.57 0.88
CA SER A 83 -6.97 3.99 -0.10
C SER A 83 -6.29 4.10 -1.45
N CYS A 84 -6.67 3.25 -2.40
CA CYS A 84 -6.13 3.20 -3.76
C CYS A 84 -7.10 3.83 -4.75
N ALA A 85 -6.58 4.65 -5.66
CA ALA A 85 -7.33 5.29 -6.75
C ALA A 85 -6.48 5.38 -8.02
N LEU A 86 -7.13 5.55 -9.18
CA LEU A 86 -6.46 5.84 -10.46
C LEU A 86 -5.83 7.25 -10.45
#